data_AF-A0A2U1WR54-F1
#
_entry.id   AF-A0A2U1WR54-F1
#
_cell.length_a   1.000
_cell.length_b   1.000
_cell.length_c   1.000
_cell.angle_alpha   90.00
_cell.angle_beta   90.00
_cell.angle_gamma   90.00
#
_symmetry.space_group_name_H-M   'P 1'
#
loop_
_entity.id
_entity.type
_entity.pdbx_description
1 polymer ?
#
loop_
_entity_poly.entity_id
_entity_poly.type
_entity_poly.pdbx_seq_one_letter_code
_entity_poly.pdbx_strand_id
1 'polypeptide(L)'
;MAFSDAEKTDIRRYCGYPVYGQSPDQFVGYRFFTAYGNLEYKMQHLQATEEAVVRSTYLANLATLETAVVGSSDNLDTAEAGPWKWNSNEIRDRTALLDQWRRKLCGFLGVPPGPELGNSSGGMRIVV
;
A
#
# COMPACT_ATOMS: atom_id res chain seq x y z
N MET A 1 -15.37 -0.48 -15.64
CA MET A 1 -14.53 0.49 -16.36
C MET A 1 -13.13 -0.12 -16.32
N ALA A 2 -12.04 0.61 -16.51
CA ALA A 2 -10.70 0.10 -16.19
C ALA A 2 -10.01 1.14 -15.31
N PHE A 3 -9.13 0.72 -14.40
CA PHE A 3 -8.33 1.66 -13.62
C PHE A 3 -7.46 2.55 -14.53
N SER A 4 -7.34 3.82 -14.16
CA SER A 4 -6.37 4.73 -14.75
C SER A 4 -4.93 4.30 -14.41
N ASP A 5 -3.95 4.78 -15.16
CA ASP A 5 -2.55 4.42 -14.91
C ASP A 5 -2.03 4.96 -13.57
N ALA A 6 -2.57 6.09 -13.11
CA ALA A 6 -2.31 6.62 -11.77
C ALA A 6 -2.82 5.66 -10.69
N GLU A 7 -4.07 5.19 -10.81
CA GLU A 7 -4.66 4.26 -9.84
C GLU A 7 -3.94 2.92 -9.83
N LYS A 8 -3.56 2.39 -11.00
CA LYS A 8 -2.73 1.16 -11.05
C LYS A 8 -1.39 1.37 -10.35
N THR A 9 -0.80 2.55 -10.46
CA THR A 9 0.45 2.88 -9.78
C THR A 9 0.26 2.92 -8.26
N ASP A 10 -0.81 3.56 -7.80
CA ASP A 10 -1.15 3.60 -6.37
C ASP A 10 -1.46 2.21 -5.81
N ILE A 11 -2.24 1.39 -6.53
CA ILE A 11 -2.54 0.02 -6.10
C ILE A 11 -1.25 -0.79 -5.92
N ARG A 12 -0.31 -0.75 -6.87
CA ARG A 12 0.98 -1.46 -6.75
C ARG A 12 1.75 -0.99 -5.53
N ARG A 13 1.89 0.33 -5.37
CA ARG A 13 2.62 0.97 -4.27
C ARG A 13 2.01 0.60 -2.91
N TYR A 14 0.69 0.71 -2.77
CA TYR A 14 0.02 0.34 -1.53
C TYR A 14 0.08 -1.15 -1.25
N CYS A 15 0.08 -2.01 -2.28
CA CYS A 15 0.29 -3.44 -2.11
C CYS A 15 1.77 -3.84 -1.89
N GLY A 16 2.70 -2.89 -1.86
CA GLY A 16 4.12 -3.13 -1.58
C GLY A 16 4.90 -3.71 -2.77
N TYR A 17 4.36 -3.57 -3.99
CA TYR A 17 5.01 -4.03 -5.21
C TYR A 17 5.80 -2.90 -5.88
N PRO A 18 6.94 -3.21 -6.51
CA PRO A 18 7.77 -2.21 -7.18
C PRO A 18 7.10 -1.63 -8.43
N VAL A 19 7.62 -0.48 -8.86
CA VAL A 19 7.17 0.23 -10.05
C VAL A 19 7.23 -0.64 -11.31
N TYR A 20 6.22 -0.54 -12.17
CA TYR A 20 6.14 -1.26 -13.45
C TYR A 20 7.03 -0.61 -14.53
N GLY A 21 7.08 0.72 -14.63
CA GLY A 21 7.77 1.39 -15.76
C GLY A 21 7.01 1.26 -17.09
N GLN A 22 7.62 1.67 -18.21
CA GLN A 22 6.92 1.78 -19.51
C GLN A 22 6.72 0.45 -20.24
N SER A 23 7.58 -0.54 -20.06
CA SER A 23 7.48 -1.84 -20.71
C SER A 23 7.96 -2.96 -19.77
N PRO A 24 7.46 -4.19 -19.94
CA PRO A 24 8.07 -5.37 -19.33
C PRO A 24 9.39 -5.67 -20.03
N ASP A 25 10.42 -4.91 -19.68
CA ASP A 25 11.78 -5.14 -20.16
C ASP A 25 12.46 -6.24 -19.30
N GLN A 26 13.24 -7.09 -19.94
CA GLN A 26 13.86 -8.29 -19.35
C GLN A 26 14.92 -7.96 -18.27
N PHE A 27 15.25 -6.67 -18.12
CA PHE A 27 16.32 -6.16 -17.27
C PHE A 27 15.88 -5.64 -15.88
N VAL A 28 14.60 -5.61 -15.56
CA VAL A 28 14.11 -5.03 -14.29
C VAL A 28 13.33 -6.06 -13.48
N GLY A 29 13.92 -6.46 -12.34
CA GLY A 29 13.54 -7.55 -11.45
C GLY A 29 12.14 -7.50 -10.83
N TYR A 30 11.89 -8.45 -9.91
CA TYR A 30 10.61 -8.84 -9.29
C TYR A 30 9.45 -9.23 -10.23
N ARG A 31 9.52 -8.94 -11.54
CA ARG A 31 8.51 -9.28 -12.55
C ARG A 31 8.23 -10.78 -12.76
N PHE A 32 9.10 -11.67 -12.27
CA PHE A 32 8.88 -13.13 -12.31
C PHE A 32 8.17 -13.69 -11.07
N PHE A 33 7.82 -12.85 -10.10
CA PHE A 33 6.92 -13.28 -9.03
C PHE A 33 5.54 -13.43 -9.64
N THR A 34 5.04 -14.67 -9.75
CA THR A 34 3.65 -15.02 -10.16
C THR A 34 2.59 -14.11 -9.53
N ALA A 35 2.84 -13.62 -8.31
CA ALA A 35 2.01 -12.66 -7.60
C ALA A 35 1.88 -11.29 -8.29
N TYR A 36 2.95 -10.77 -8.92
CA TYR A 36 2.94 -9.50 -9.63
C TYR A 36 2.13 -9.59 -10.92
N GLY A 37 2.33 -10.64 -11.71
CA GLY A 37 1.51 -10.91 -12.90
C GLY A 37 0.03 -11.11 -12.56
N ASN A 38 -0.28 -11.77 -11.43
CA ASN A 38 -1.65 -11.93 -10.94
C ASN A 38 -2.29 -10.58 -10.58
N LEU A 39 -1.55 -9.69 -9.91
CA LEU A 39 -2.03 -8.34 -9.62
C LEU A 39 -2.35 -7.55 -10.91
N GLU A 40 -1.44 -7.57 -11.89
CA GLU A 40 -1.64 -6.90 -13.18
C GLU A 40 -2.85 -7.44 -13.93
N TYR A 41 -3.02 -8.76 -13.96
CA TYR A 41 -4.18 -9.40 -14.55
C TYR A 41 -5.47 -8.95 -13.86
N LYS A 42 -5.51 -9.00 -12.52
CA LYS A 42 -6.70 -8.61 -11.74
C LYS A 42 -7.09 -7.15 -11.96
N MET A 43 -6.11 -6.23 -11.94
CA MET A 43 -6.37 -4.81 -12.20
C MET A 43 -7.01 -4.54 -13.59
N GLN A 44 -6.84 -5.47 -14.54
CA GLN A 44 -7.43 -5.36 -15.88
C GLN A 44 -8.78 -6.09 -16.01
N HIS A 45 -9.13 -6.97 -15.07
CA HIS A 45 -10.27 -7.90 -15.18
C HIS A 45 -11.27 -7.83 -14.00
N LEU A 46 -11.12 -6.86 -13.09
CA LEU A 46 -12.08 -6.63 -11.99
C LEU A 46 -13.45 -6.20 -12.54
N GLN A 47 -14.51 -6.60 -11.83
CA GLN A 47 -15.85 -6.09 -12.11
C GLN A 47 -15.97 -4.62 -11.71
N ALA A 48 -16.83 -3.88 -12.39
CA ALA A 48 -17.03 -2.45 -12.11
C ALA A 48 -17.42 -2.14 -10.65
N THR A 49 -18.11 -3.07 -9.98
CA THR A 49 -18.46 -2.98 -8.55
C THR A 49 -17.23 -3.13 -7.65
N GLU A 50 -16.32 -4.06 -7.98
CA GLU A 50 -15.08 -4.26 -7.25
C GLU A 50 -14.12 -3.08 -7.47
N GLU A 51 -14.06 -2.54 -8.68
CA GLU A 51 -13.32 -1.30 -8.99
C GLU A 51 -13.82 -0.13 -8.14
N ALA A 52 -15.14 0.00 -7.98
CA ALA A 52 -15.75 1.05 -7.16
C ALA A 52 -15.34 0.90 -5.69
N VAL A 53 -15.26 -0.32 -5.15
CA VAL A 53 -14.78 -0.58 -3.79
C VAL A 53 -13.31 -0.20 -3.64
N VAL A 54 -12.44 -0.60 -4.58
CA VAL A 54 -11.02 -0.22 -4.56
C VAL A 54 -10.86 1.29 -4.53
N ARG A 55 -11.57 2.03 -5.39
CA ARG A 55 -11.47 3.48 -5.49
C ARG A 55 -12.04 4.19 -4.25
N SER A 56 -13.28 3.89 -3.90
CA SER A 56 -14.03 4.62 -2.85
C SER A 56 -13.60 4.27 -1.43
N THR A 57 -13.25 3.00 -1.20
CA THR A 57 -12.94 2.50 0.15
C THR A 57 -11.45 2.42 0.39
N TYR A 58 -10.67 1.89 -0.56
CA TYR A 58 -9.25 1.66 -0.31
C TYR A 58 -8.40 2.87 -0.68
N LEU A 59 -8.40 3.29 -1.95
CA LEU A 59 -7.51 4.36 -2.42
C LEU A 59 -7.78 5.70 -1.72
N ALA A 60 -9.06 6.07 -1.52
CA ALA A 60 -9.42 7.29 -0.81
C ALA A 60 -8.91 7.32 0.65
N ASN A 61 -9.08 6.23 1.39
CA ASN A 61 -8.63 6.15 2.78
C ASN A 61 -7.12 6.01 2.90
N LEU A 62 -6.48 5.24 2.00
CA LEU A 62 -5.02 5.06 1.99
C LEU A 62 -4.29 6.38 1.71
N ALA A 63 -4.75 7.18 0.75
CA ALA A 63 -4.18 8.51 0.49
C ALA A 63 -4.32 9.45 1.68
N THR A 64 -5.45 9.38 2.39
CA THR A 64 -5.70 10.16 3.60
C THR A 64 -4.76 9.74 4.74
N LEU A 65 -4.62 8.43 4.97
CA LEU A 65 -3.75 7.88 6.01
C LEU A 65 -2.28 8.18 5.74
N GLU A 66 -1.83 8.07 4.49
CA GLU A 66 -0.47 8.42 4.10
C GLU A 66 -0.16 9.90 4.35
N THR A 67 -1.06 10.80 3.93
CA THR A 67 -0.92 12.24 4.19
C THR A 67 -0.91 12.52 5.70
N ALA A 68 -1.73 11.81 6.48
CA ALA A 68 -1.77 11.94 7.92
C ALA A 68 -0.46 11.48 8.60
N VAL A 69 0.20 10.43 8.10
CA VAL A 69 1.52 10.02 8.61
C VAL A 69 2.53 11.13 8.38
N VAL A 70 2.64 11.65 7.14
CA VAL A 70 3.60 12.70 6.80
C VAL A 70 3.30 13.99 7.58
N GLY A 71 2.05 14.44 7.65
CA GLY A 71 1.67 15.63 8.40
C GLY A 71 1.87 15.55 9.92
N SER A 72 2.15 14.35 10.46
CA SER A 72 2.54 14.22 11.87
C SER A 72 3.98 14.72 12.12
N SER A 73 4.75 15.02 11.07
CA SER A 73 6.11 15.56 11.20
C SER A 73 6.17 16.92 11.87
N ASP A 74 5.13 17.74 11.70
CA ASP A 74 5.10 19.13 12.19
C ASP A 74 5.22 19.24 13.71
N ASN A 75 4.93 18.15 14.43
CA ASN A 75 4.91 18.09 15.88
C ASN A 75 5.98 17.15 16.47
N LEU A 76 6.95 16.70 15.66
CA LEU A 76 8.04 15.82 16.12
C LEU A 76 8.90 16.46 17.21
N ASP A 77 9.10 17.78 17.16
CA ASP A 77 10.02 18.50 18.04
C ASP A 77 9.38 19.02 19.33
N THR A 78 8.04 18.94 19.46
CA THR A 78 7.31 19.54 20.59
C THR A 78 6.54 18.48 21.37
N ALA A 79 7.10 18.05 22.51
CA ALA A 79 6.47 17.04 23.36
C ALA A 79 5.28 17.59 24.20
N GLU A 80 5.27 18.89 24.49
CA GLU A 80 4.22 19.54 25.30
C GLU A 80 4.08 21.01 24.88
N ALA A 81 2.85 21.46 24.67
CA ALA A 81 2.53 22.85 24.33
C ALA A 81 1.33 23.33 25.17
N GLY A 82 1.63 23.90 26.35
CA GLY A 82 0.60 24.32 27.31
C GLY A 82 -0.14 23.12 27.91
N PRO A 83 -1.49 23.14 28.03
CA PRO A 83 -2.24 22.02 28.60
C PRO A 83 -2.33 20.80 27.65
N TRP A 84 -1.86 20.92 26.41
CA TRP A 84 -1.91 19.85 25.42
C TRP A 84 -0.70 18.92 25.56
N LYS A 85 -1.00 17.64 25.82
CA LYS A 85 -0.02 16.56 25.81
C LYS A 85 -0.05 15.83 24.47
N TRP A 86 1.10 15.77 23.81
CA TRP A 86 1.28 15.03 22.58
C TRP A 86 1.19 13.51 22.80
N ASN A 87 0.65 12.78 21.82
CA ASN A 87 0.74 11.32 21.81
C ASN A 87 2.09 10.89 21.23
N SER A 88 3.04 10.52 22.08
CA SER A 88 4.37 10.05 21.66
C SER A 88 4.34 8.82 20.73
N ASN A 89 3.23 8.07 20.69
CA ASN A 89 3.05 6.92 19.80
C ASN A 89 2.32 7.28 18.49
N GLU A 90 1.94 8.53 18.26
CA GLU A 90 1.06 8.91 17.15
C GLU A 90 1.57 8.46 15.77
N ILE A 91 2.85 8.70 15.47
CA ILE A 91 3.46 8.29 14.19
C ILE A 91 3.45 6.77 14.05
N ARG A 92 3.75 6.06 15.15
CA ARG A 92 3.76 4.60 15.17
C ARG A 92 2.37 4.04 14.91
N ASP A 93 1.36 4.58 15.60
CA ASP A 93 -0.02 4.11 15.53
C ASP A 93 -0.64 4.45 14.15
N ARG A 94 -0.34 5.63 13.58
CA ARG A 94 -0.76 6.01 12.22
C ARG A 94 -0.10 5.14 11.15
N THR A 95 1.20 4.87 11.27
CA THR A 95 1.93 3.97 10.35
C THR A 95 1.36 2.55 10.42
N ALA A 96 1.10 2.04 11.63
CA ALA A 96 0.49 0.72 11.82
C ALA A 96 -0.92 0.63 11.21
N LEU A 97 -1.72 1.69 11.33
CA LEU A 97 -3.04 1.77 10.70
C LEU A 97 -2.92 1.77 9.17
N LEU A 98 -1.98 2.55 8.60
CA LEU A 98 -1.71 2.56 7.17
C LEU A 98 -1.35 1.15 6.67
N ASP A 99 -0.40 0.47 7.32
CA ASP A 99 0.01 -0.89 6.95
C ASP A 99 -1.13 -1.91 7.06
N GLN A 100 -1.99 -1.78 8.07
CA GLN A 100 -3.18 -2.63 8.20
C GLN A 100 -4.11 -2.47 7.00
N TRP A 101 -4.38 -1.24 6.56
CA TRP A 101 -5.23 -0.97 5.41
C TRP A 101 -4.61 -1.44 4.09
N ARG A 102 -3.29 -1.28 3.94
CA ARG A 102 -2.53 -1.81 2.80
C ARG A 102 -2.66 -3.33 2.68
N ARG A 103 -2.55 -4.05 3.80
CA ARG A 103 -2.77 -5.51 3.84
C ARG A 103 -4.22 -5.91 3.56
N LYS A 104 -5.20 -5.13 4.03
CA LYS A 104 -6.62 -5.36 3.69
C LYS A 104 -6.87 -5.21 2.18
N LEU A 105 -6.21 -4.25 1.51
CA LEU A 105 -6.27 -4.12 0.05
C LEU A 105 -5.67 -5.35 -0.64
N CYS A 106 -4.48 -5.82 -0.22
CA CYS A 106 -3.91 -7.07 -0.74
C CYS A 106 -4.86 -8.26 -0.59
N GLY A 107 -5.48 -8.39 0.60
CA GLY A 107 -6.46 -9.43 0.88
C GLY A 107 -7.71 -9.34 -0.01
N PHE A 108 -8.24 -8.14 -0.23
CA PHE A 108 -9.38 -7.91 -1.12
C PHE A 108 -9.05 -8.28 -2.57
N LEU A 109 -7.87 -7.89 -3.06
CA LEU A 109 -7.41 -8.23 -4.40
C LEU A 109 -7.04 -9.73 -4.51
N GLY A 110 -6.88 -10.43 -3.39
CA GLY A 110 -6.45 -11.84 -3.38
C GLY A 110 -5.01 -12.01 -3.88
N VAL A 111 -4.15 -11.03 -3.60
CA VAL A 111 -2.71 -11.10 -3.88
C VAL A 111 -1.95 -11.11 -2.56
N PRO A 112 -0.82 -11.83 -2.46
CA PRO A 112 0.01 -11.74 -1.28
C PRO A 112 0.55 -10.30 -1.12
N PRO A 113 0.87 -9.85 0.10
CA PRO A 113 1.59 -8.60 0.31
C PRO A 113 2.93 -8.61 -0.46
N GLY A 114 3.26 -7.49 -1.09
CA GLY A 114 4.52 -7.33 -1.80
C GLY A 114 5.72 -7.26 -0.85
N PRO A 115 6.95 -7.29 -1.40
CA PRO A 115 8.19 -7.33 -0.62
C PRO A 115 8.34 -6.16 0.37
N GLU A 116 7.86 -4.97 0.02
CA GLU A 116 8.00 -3.78 0.87
C GLU A 116 7.12 -3.84 2.12
N LEU A 117 5.98 -4.53 2.08
CA LEU A 117 5.12 -4.70 3.25
C LEU A 117 5.71 -5.70 4.26
N GLY A 118 6.73 -6.46 3.87
CA GLY A 118 7.33 -7.51 4.70
C GLY A 118 6.35 -8.60 5.13
N ASN A 119 6.90 -9.68 5.68
CA ASN A 119 6.08 -10.69 6.35
C ASN A 119 5.68 -10.17 7.74
N SER A 120 4.38 -9.94 7.95
CA SER A 120 3.81 -9.59 9.26
C SER A 120 3.78 -10.77 10.25
N SER A 121 4.28 -11.93 9.84
CA SER A 121 4.64 -13.05 10.71
C SER A 121 6.11 -13.34 10.49
N GLY A 122 6.95 -13.38 11.52
CA GLY A 122 8.40 -13.59 11.45
C GLY A 122 8.88 -14.92 10.85
N GLY A 123 8.43 -15.27 9.64
CA GLY A 123 8.91 -16.37 8.83
C GLY A 123 9.68 -15.80 7.64
N MET A 124 10.99 -16.03 7.61
CA MET A 124 11.80 -15.78 6.42
C MET A 124 11.27 -16.65 5.26
N ARG A 125 11.07 -16.05 4.09
CA ARG A 125 10.89 -16.79 2.84
C ARG A 125 12.26 -16.88 2.17
N ILE A 126 12.86 -18.06 2.20
CA ILE A 126 14.01 -18.37 1.36
C ILE A 126 13.50 -18.42 -0.08
N VAL A 127 14.04 -17.54 -0.92
CA VAL A 127 13.90 -17.65 -2.37
C VAL A 127 15.09 -18.50 -2.82
N VAL A 128 14.81 -19.75 -3.18
CA VAL A 128 15.76 -20.64 -3.87
C VAL A 128 15.56 -20.46 -5.36
#